data_AF-A0A920DSI3-F1
#
_entry.id   AF-A0A920DSI3-F1
#
_cell.length_a   1.000
_cell.length_b   1.000
_cell.length_c   1.000
_cell.angle_alpha   90.00
_cell.angle_beta   90.00
_cell.angle_gamma   90.00
#
_symmetry.space_group_name_H-M   'P 1'
#
loop_
_entity.id
_entity.type
_entity.pdbx_description
1 polymer ?
#
loop_
_entity_poly.entity_id
_entity_poly.type
_entity_poly.pdbx_seq_one_letter_code
_entity_poly.pdbx_strand_id
1 'polypeptide(L)'
;MSLALLIMVLKTVVITAHYDHLGYGGSGSKYKGSSEIHNGADDNASGTAALLELAHIIKNNNFKEHNNFLFIAFSAEEKGLLGSKYYVMNPSLNLNEINYVLNMDMLGRMEPGMALTIEGLGSSLIWESSLKEIECDAFPLTLKKRENGPSDHAPFYEAGIPALHFWTGKHDDYHKPSDDAEKLTLEQNLKSFHLLRI
;
A
#
# COMPACT_ATOMS: atom_id res chain seq x y z
N MET A 1 22.40 -40.83 7.24
CA MET A 1 21.38 -39.85 7.65
C MET A 1 21.18 -38.90 6.48
N SER A 2 20.00 -38.93 5.86
CA SER A 2 19.68 -38.15 4.66
C SER A 2 19.61 -36.67 5.03
N LEU A 3 20.37 -35.86 4.30
CA LEU A 3 20.26 -34.41 4.29
C LEU A 3 18.88 -34.09 3.70
N ALA A 4 17.90 -33.86 4.58
CA ALA A 4 16.62 -33.30 4.16
C ALA A 4 16.94 -31.94 3.52
N LEU A 5 16.90 -31.92 2.19
CA LEU A 5 16.85 -30.70 1.40
C LEU A 5 15.60 -29.97 1.90
N LEU A 6 15.78 -29.03 2.84
CA LEU A 6 14.75 -28.10 3.22
C LEU A 6 14.51 -27.26 1.96
N ILE A 7 13.57 -27.71 1.13
CA ILE A 7 13.07 -26.91 0.01
C ILE A 7 12.48 -25.68 0.71
N MET A 8 13.21 -24.57 0.71
CA MET A 8 12.63 -23.28 1.05
C MET A 8 11.49 -23.08 0.04
N VAL A 9 10.26 -23.29 0.51
CA VAL A 9 9.08 -22.95 -0.28
C VAL A 9 9.09 -21.43 -0.35
N LEU A 10 9.43 -20.90 -1.53
CA LEU A 10 9.36 -19.47 -1.79
C LEU A 10 7.94 -19.01 -1.51
N LYS A 11 7.79 -18.04 -0.62
CA LYS A 11 6.53 -17.35 -0.37
C LYS A 11 6.46 -16.10 -1.23
N THR A 12 5.25 -15.59 -1.44
CA THR A 12 5.00 -14.40 -2.26
C THR A 12 4.65 -13.21 -1.38
N VAL A 13 5.37 -12.11 -1.53
CA VAL A 13 4.97 -10.81 -0.99
C VAL A 13 4.02 -10.15 -2.00
N VAL A 14 2.85 -9.73 -1.53
CA VAL A 14 1.91 -8.97 -2.37
C VAL A 14 2.12 -7.48 -2.11
N ILE A 15 2.36 -6.71 -3.16
CA ILE A 15 2.44 -5.25 -3.12
C ILE A 15 1.23 -4.71 -3.88
N THR A 16 0.44 -3.87 -3.22
CA THR A 16 -0.86 -3.44 -3.75
C THR A 16 -1.10 -1.95 -3.58
N ALA A 17 -1.93 -1.40 -4.46
CA ALA A 17 -2.53 -0.07 -4.42
C ALA A 17 -3.86 -0.15 -5.17
N HIS A 18 -4.77 0.80 -5.00
CA HIS A 18 -5.88 0.95 -5.93
C HIS A 18 -5.57 1.99 -7.00
N TYR A 19 -6.11 1.78 -8.20
CA TYR A 19 -5.96 2.69 -9.33
C TYR A 19 -7.29 3.36 -9.72
N ASP A 20 -8.41 2.96 -9.12
CA ASP A 20 -9.67 3.66 -9.33
C ASP A 20 -9.72 4.97 -8.54
N HIS A 21 -10.63 5.84 -8.98
CA HIS A 21 -10.93 7.12 -8.38
C HIS A 21 -12.45 7.32 -8.34
N LEU A 22 -12.92 8.35 -7.62
CA LEU A 22 -14.35 8.64 -7.45
C LEU A 22 -15.08 9.12 -8.73
N GLY A 23 -14.42 9.17 -9.89
CA GLY A 23 -15.05 9.62 -11.14
C GLY A 23 -15.51 11.07 -11.04
N TYR A 24 -16.81 11.31 -11.20
CA TYR A 24 -17.44 12.62 -11.03
C TYR A 24 -17.91 12.89 -9.58
N GLY A 25 -17.46 12.08 -8.62
CA GLY A 25 -17.88 12.13 -7.22
C GLY A 25 -19.11 11.25 -6.93
N GLY A 26 -20.00 11.75 -6.07
CA GLY A 26 -21.18 11.00 -5.59
C GLY A 26 -20.95 10.41 -4.21
N SER A 27 -21.33 9.13 -4.01
CA SER A 27 -21.10 8.44 -2.73
C SER A 27 -19.59 8.30 -2.51
N GLY A 28 -19.09 8.89 -1.42
CA GLY A 28 -17.65 8.97 -1.11
C GLY A 28 -17.09 10.39 -1.26
N SER A 29 -17.62 11.21 -2.17
CA SER A 29 -17.13 12.58 -2.38
C SER A 29 -17.34 13.48 -1.15
N LYS A 30 -16.31 14.23 -0.79
CA LYS A 30 -16.36 15.30 0.22
C LYS A 30 -16.64 16.68 -0.37
N TYR A 31 -16.66 16.80 -1.70
CA TYR A 31 -16.99 18.05 -2.37
C TYR A 31 -18.49 18.30 -2.37
N LYS A 32 -18.90 19.54 -2.12
CA LYS A 32 -20.31 19.96 -2.03
C LYS A 32 -20.74 20.86 -3.20
N GLY A 33 -19.84 21.11 -4.14
CA GLY A 33 -20.12 21.89 -5.35
C GLY A 33 -20.77 21.06 -6.45
N SER A 34 -20.64 21.55 -7.68
CA SER A 34 -21.09 20.86 -8.88
C SER A 34 -20.37 19.52 -9.09
N SER A 35 -20.99 18.63 -9.86
CA SER A 35 -20.36 17.40 -10.32
C SER A 35 -19.07 17.73 -11.08
N GLU A 36 -17.93 17.27 -10.57
CA GLU A 36 -16.59 17.57 -11.08
C GLU A 36 -15.72 16.33 -10.98
N ILE A 37 -14.74 16.20 -11.88
CA ILE A 37 -13.85 15.05 -11.93
C ILE A 37 -12.96 15.06 -10.68
N HIS A 38 -12.87 13.93 -10.00
CA HIS A 38 -11.92 13.68 -8.92
C HIS A 38 -10.73 12.98 -9.53
N ASN A 39 -9.66 13.71 -9.84
CA ASN A 39 -8.49 13.14 -10.52
C ASN A 39 -7.72 12.13 -9.66
N GLY A 40 -7.77 12.29 -8.33
CA GLY A 40 -7.23 11.29 -7.41
C GLY A 40 -5.70 11.22 -7.46
N ALA A 41 -5.04 12.38 -7.51
CA ALA A 41 -3.60 12.45 -7.65
C ALA A 41 -2.88 11.84 -6.43
N ASP A 42 -3.31 12.18 -5.22
CA ASP A 42 -2.83 11.50 -4.02
C ASP A 42 -3.60 10.21 -3.79
N ASP A 43 -4.92 10.22 -4.01
CA ASP A 43 -5.86 9.12 -3.76
C ASP A 43 -6.45 8.54 -5.07
N ASN A 44 -5.82 7.57 -5.72
CA ASN A 44 -4.57 6.90 -5.32
C ASN A 44 -3.59 6.68 -6.47
N ALA A 45 -3.49 7.67 -7.36
CA ALA A 45 -2.46 7.66 -8.40
C ALA A 45 -1.05 7.61 -7.79
N SER A 46 -0.84 8.24 -6.63
CA SER A 46 0.44 8.21 -5.90
C SER A 46 0.85 6.81 -5.43
N GLY A 47 -0.06 6.02 -4.86
CA GLY A 47 0.18 4.63 -4.46
C GLY A 47 0.33 3.70 -5.65
N THR A 48 -0.40 3.93 -6.73
CA THR A 48 -0.19 3.19 -7.99
C THR A 48 1.19 3.49 -8.58
N ALA A 49 1.65 4.75 -8.55
CA ALA A 49 3.00 5.12 -8.97
C ALA A 49 4.08 4.45 -8.09
N ALA A 50 3.87 4.43 -6.77
CA ALA A 50 4.71 3.69 -5.82
C ALA A 50 4.86 2.22 -6.19
N LEU A 51 3.73 1.54 -6.45
CA LEU A 51 3.69 0.14 -6.83
C LEU A 51 4.52 -0.14 -8.09
N LEU A 52 4.38 0.72 -9.11
CA LEU A 52 5.14 0.60 -10.36
C LEU A 52 6.65 0.84 -10.16
N GLU A 53 7.02 1.83 -9.34
CA GLU A 53 8.42 2.12 -9.03
C GLU A 53 9.07 0.97 -8.24
N LEU A 54 8.37 0.38 -7.28
CA LEU A 54 8.87 -0.80 -6.55
C LEU A 54 9.07 -1.99 -7.48
N ALA A 55 8.13 -2.23 -8.40
CA ALA A 55 8.29 -3.26 -9.42
C ALA A 55 9.53 -3.00 -10.29
N HIS A 56 9.79 -1.74 -10.65
CA HIS A 56 11.00 -1.35 -11.39
C HIS A 56 12.27 -1.57 -10.57
N ILE A 57 12.31 -1.14 -9.31
CA ILE A 57 13.47 -1.29 -8.41
C ILE A 57 13.79 -2.78 -8.19
N ILE A 58 12.79 -3.59 -7.82
CA ILE A 58 12.97 -5.02 -7.55
C ILE A 58 13.46 -5.75 -8.79
N LYS A 59 12.89 -5.44 -9.97
CA LYS A 59 13.31 -6.06 -11.24
C LYS A 59 14.76 -5.75 -11.60
N ASN A 60 15.24 -4.55 -11.28
CA ASN A 60 16.57 -4.06 -11.68
C ASN A 60 17.61 -4.11 -10.56
N ASN A 61 17.30 -4.74 -9.42
CA ASN A 61 18.27 -4.89 -8.36
C ASN A 61 19.31 -5.98 -8.71
N ASN A 62 20.44 -5.97 -7.97
CA ASN A 62 21.54 -6.91 -8.21
C ASN A 62 21.54 -8.10 -7.23
N PHE A 63 20.44 -8.32 -6.52
CA PHE A 63 20.34 -9.35 -5.48
C PHE A 63 19.27 -10.37 -5.83
N LYS A 64 19.45 -11.61 -5.39
CA LYS A 64 18.42 -12.63 -5.54
C LYS A 64 17.51 -12.57 -4.31
N GLU A 65 16.28 -12.16 -4.54
CA GLU A 65 15.29 -12.09 -3.47
C GLU A 65 14.92 -13.47 -2.92
N HIS A 66 14.61 -13.49 -1.62
CA HIS A 66 14.17 -14.70 -0.92
C HIS A 66 12.66 -14.94 -1.01
N ASN A 67 11.91 -13.96 -1.54
CA ASN A 67 10.47 -14.05 -1.81
C ASN A 67 10.20 -13.87 -3.31
N ASN A 68 9.08 -14.41 -3.76
CA ASN A 68 8.43 -13.96 -4.99
C ASN A 68 7.67 -12.66 -4.71
N PHE A 69 7.38 -11.88 -5.75
CA PHE A 69 6.58 -10.66 -5.64
C PHE A 69 5.40 -10.71 -6.60
N LEU A 70 4.22 -10.33 -6.10
CA LEU A 70 3.01 -10.13 -6.88
C LEU A 70 2.56 -8.68 -6.70
N PHE A 71 2.51 -7.93 -7.80
CA PHE A 71 2.05 -6.55 -7.81
C PHE A 71 0.61 -6.50 -8.29
N ILE A 72 -0.30 -5.89 -7.54
CA ILE A 72 -1.72 -5.80 -7.87
C ILE A 72 -2.21 -4.36 -7.76
N ALA A 73 -2.74 -3.82 -8.85
CA ALA A 73 -3.48 -2.56 -8.81
C ALA A 73 -4.98 -2.88 -8.77
N PHE A 74 -5.66 -2.64 -7.64
CA PHE A 74 -7.08 -2.92 -7.48
C PHE A 74 -7.96 -1.81 -8.08
N SER A 75 -9.17 -2.21 -8.46
CA SER A 75 -10.24 -1.29 -8.84
C SER A 75 -11.39 -1.41 -7.87
N ALA A 76 -12.24 -0.39 -7.83
CA ALA A 76 -13.42 -0.29 -6.97
C ALA A 76 -13.09 -0.40 -5.47
N GLU A 77 -11.93 0.12 -5.04
CA GLU A 77 -11.61 0.34 -3.62
C GLU A 77 -12.63 1.33 -3.04
N GLU A 78 -12.84 2.43 -3.75
CA GLU A 78 -13.68 3.57 -3.33
C GLU A 78 -15.17 3.23 -3.27
N LYS A 79 -15.53 2.06 -3.82
CA LYS A 79 -16.88 1.48 -3.75
C LYS A 79 -17.02 0.41 -2.66
N GLY A 80 -16.05 0.31 -1.75
CA GLY A 80 -16.06 -0.59 -0.62
C GLY A 80 -15.18 -1.82 -0.78
N LEU A 81 -13.95 -1.64 -1.29
CA LEU A 81 -12.91 -2.67 -1.41
C LEU A 81 -13.31 -3.82 -2.35
N LEU A 82 -14.09 -3.54 -3.40
CA LEU A 82 -14.71 -4.59 -4.20
C LEU A 82 -13.67 -5.44 -4.94
N GLY A 83 -12.61 -4.82 -5.47
CA GLY A 83 -11.52 -5.51 -6.16
C GLY A 83 -10.73 -6.43 -5.26
N SER A 84 -10.23 -5.93 -4.12
CA SER A 84 -9.45 -6.72 -3.16
C SER A 84 -10.27 -7.83 -2.52
N LYS A 85 -11.54 -7.57 -2.15
CA LYS A 85 -12.47 -8.62 -1.69
C LYS A 85 -12.67 -9.71 -2.73
N TYR A 86 -12.87 -9.33 -4.00
CA TYR A 86 -13.03 -10.30 -5.07
C TYR A 86 -11.78 -11.16 -5.23
N TYR A 87 -10.59 -10.56 -5.20
CA TYR A 87 -9.32 -11.28 -5.31
C TYR A 87 -9.14 -12.29 -4.18
N VAL A 88 -9.36 -11.90 -2.92
CA VAL A 88 -9.22 -12.82 -1.77
C VAL A 88 -10.20 -14.01 -1.89
N MET A 89 -11.40 -13.80 -2.42
CA MET A 89 -12.37 -14.88 -2.66
C MET A 89 -12.05 -15.74 -3.89
N ASN A 90 -11.35 -15.21 -4.89
CA ASN A 90 -11.05 -15.86 -6.17
C ASN A 90 -9.58 -15.64 -6.58
N PRO A 91 -8.62 -16.08 -5.76
CA PRO A 91 -7.25 -15.63 -5.92
C PRO A 91 -6.56 -16.41 -7.05
N SER A 92 -5.72 -15.72 -7.82
CA SER A 92 -4.86 -16.36 -8.84
C SER A 92 -3.67 -17.12 -8.23
N LEU A 93 -3.35 -16.84 -6.97
CA LEU A 93 -2.35 -17.51 -6.16
C LEU A 93 -3.03 -18.16 -4.95
N ASN A 94 -2.57 -19.32 -4.48
CA ASN A 94 -3.12 -19.86 -3.23
C ASN A 94 -2.80 -18.89 -2.08
N LEU A 95 -3.80 -18.51 -1.28
CA LEU A 95 -3.60 -17.57 -0.15
C LEU A 95 -2.53 -18.06 0.83
N ASN A 96 -2.37 -19.37 1.00
CA ASN A 96 -1.34 -19.96 1.85
C ASN A 96 0.09 -19.74 1.31
N GLU A 97 0.25 -19.36 0.05
CA GLU A 97 1.55 -19.04 -0.56
C GLU A 97 1.93 -17.57 -0.36
N ILE A 98 0.97 -16.71 0.04
CA ILE A 98 1.23 -15.32 0.38
C ILE A 98 1.94 -15.25 1.74
N ASN A 99 3.07 -14.55 1.79
CA ASN A 99 3.81 -14.28 3.03
C ASN A 99 3.12 -13.16 3.82
N TYR A 100 2.98 -12.01 3.18
CA TYR A 100 2.36 -10.81 3.71
C TYR A 100 2.01 -9.84 2.58
N VAL A 101 1.22 -8.82 2.91
CA VAL A 101 0.74 -7.79 2.00
C VAL A 101 1.27 -6.41 2.41
N LEU A 102 1.75 -5.63 1.45
CA LEU A 102 2.11 -4.23 1.62
C LEU A 102 1.16 -3.39 0.74
N ASN A 103 0.32 -2.58 1.37
CA ASN A 103 -0.65 -1.73 0.67
C ASN A 103 -0.23 -0.27 0.68
N MET A 104 -0.23 0.36 -0.50
CA MET A 104 0.20 1.72 -0.76
C MET A 104 -1.02 2.59 -1.06
N ASP A 105 -1.24 3.60 -0.25
CA ASP A 105 -2.43 4.45 -0.34
C ASP A 105 -2.09 5.87 0.09
N MET A 106 -2.30 6.87 -0.78
CA MET A 106 -1.98 8.28 -0.48
C MET A 106 -0.54 8.48 0.01
N LEU A 107 0.43 8.31 -0.91
CA LEU A 107 1.86 8.44 -0.65
C LEU A 107 2.48 9.68 -1.32
N GLY A 108 1.68 10.49 -1.99
CA GLY A 108 2.10 11.61 -2.83
C GLY A 108 2.17 12.94 -2.09
N ARG A 109 1.58 13.05 -0.89
CA ARG A 109 1.59 14.29 -0.09
C ARG A 109 2.25 14.11 1.27
N MET A 110 3.28 14.93 1.51
CA MET A 110 4.03 15.00 2.77
C MET A 110 4.24 16.48 3.12
N GLU A 111 3.30 17.06 3.86
CA GLU A 111 3.39 18.45 4.32
C GLU A 111 4.11 18.54 5.68
N PRO A 112 4.65 19.72 6.06
CA PRO A 112 5.26 19.89 7.38
C PRO A 112 4.32 19.48 8.52
N GLY A 113 4.77 18.54 9.36
CA GLY A 113 3.97 17.98 10.46
C GLY A 113 3.25 16.67 10.12
N MET A 114 3.30 16.22 8.87
CA MET A 114 2.87 14.88 8.47
C MET A 114 3.97 13.84 8.73
N ALA A 115 3.56 12.58 8.75
CA ALA A 115 4.42 11.43 8.94
C ALA A 115 3.92 10.29 8.04
N LEU A 116 4.83 9.46 7.54
CA LEU A 116 4.40 8.20 6.93
C LEU A 116 3.85 7.30 8.03
N THR A 117 2.58 6.96 7.93
CA THR A 117 1.92 6.05 8.84
C THR A 117 1.99 4.65 8.28
N ILE A 118 2.48 3.71 9.10
CA ILE A 118 2.40 2.27 8.86
C ILE A 118 1.37 1.70 9.84
N GLU A 119 0.21 1.29 9.33
CA GLU A 119 -0.81 0.56 10.09
C GLU A 119 -0.68 -0.95 9.83
N GLY A 120 -1.30 -1.78 10.68
CA GLY A 120 -1.28 -3.23 10.55
C GLY A 120 -0.23 -3.94 11.39
N LEU A 121 0.47 -3.25 12.29
CA LEU A 121 1.55 -3.87 13.09
C LEU A 121 1.08 -5.05 13.96
N GLY A 122 -0.19 -5.11 14.36
CA GLY A 122 -0.69 -6.26 15.13
C GLY A 122 -1.05 -7.48 14.27
N SER A 123 -0.93 -7.39 12.94
CA SER A 123 -1.13 -8.54 12.04
C SER A 123 -0.01 -9.58 12.11
N SER A 124 1.14 -9.24 12.70
CA SER A 124 2.25 -10.17 12.94
C SER A 124 3.09 -9.76 14.15
N LEU A 125 3.60 -10.76 14.88
CA LEU A 125 4.45 -10.54 16.04
C LEU A 125 5.83 -9.96 15.70
N ILE A 126 6.28 -10.09 14.44
CA ILE A 126 7.61 -9.65 14.02
C ILE A 126 7.66 -8.20 13.52
N TRP A 127 6.51 -7.59 13.19
CA TRP A 127 6.48 -6.23 12.61
C TRP A 127 7.06 -5.16 13.51
N GLU A 128 6.77 -5.23 14.80
CA GLU A 128 7.26 -4.21 15.73
C GLU A 128 8.80 -4.23 15.85
N SER A 129 9.44 -5.40 15.81
CA SER A 129 10.91 -5.50 15.78
C SER A 129 11.47 -5.11 14.41
N SER A 130 10.91 -5.66 13.33
CA SER A 130 11.45 -5.46 11.98
C SER A 130 11.36 -4.00 11.52
N LEU A 131 10.28 -3.29 11.86
CA LEU A 131 10.10 -1.90 11.46
C LEU A 131 10.89 -0.91 12.33
N LYS A 132 11.25 -1.28 13.56
CA LYS A 132 12.12 -0.44 14.43
C LYS A 132 13.56 -0.41 13.94
N GLU A 133 13.99 -1.42 13.20
CA GLU A 133 15.32 -1.50 12.59
C GLU A 133 15.44 -0.67 11.29
N ILE A 134 14.31 -0.21 10.75
CA ILE A 134 14.30 0.64 9.56
C ILE A 134 14.64 2.08 9.97
N GLU A 135 15.83 2.54 9.60
CA GLU A 135 16.19 3.95 9.68
C GLU A 135 15.52 4.72 8.52
N CYS A 136 14.70 5.72 8.86
CA CYS A 136 14.09 6.62 7.89
C CYS A 136 14.45 8.07 8.21
N ASP A 137 15.49 8.57 7.54
CA ASP A 137 15.91 9.97 7.67
C ASP A 137 15.08 10.93 6.81
N ALA A 138 14.22 10.38 5.93
CA ALA A 138 13.49 11.15 4.95
C ALA A 138 12.25 11.85 5.53
N PHE A 139 11.55 11.21 6.47
CA PHE A 139 10.35 11.74 7.12
C PHE A 139 10.05 10.99 8.42
N PRO A 140 9.29 11.60 9.35
CA PRO A 140 8.85 10.91 10.56
C PRO A 140 8.01 9.68 10.24
N LEU A 141 8.19 8.60 11.01
CA LEU A 141 7.37 7.40 10.95
C LEU A 141 6.37 7.37 12.09
N THR A 142 5.12 7.01 11.79
CA THR A 142 4.10 6.69 12.78
C THR A 142 3.69 5.23 12.65
N LEU A 143 4.00 4.41 13.65
CA LEU A 143 3.68 2.99 13.65
C LEU A 143 2.41 2.72 14.47
N LYS A 144 1.41 2.05 13.89
CA LYS A 144 0.14 1.73 14.57
C LYS A 144 -0.21 0.25 14.47
N LYS A 145 -0.70 -0.32 15.57
CA LYS A 145 -1.16 -1.72 15.61
C LYS A 145 -2.39 -1.96 14.74
N ARG A 146 -3.32 -0.99 14.73
CA ARG A 146 -4.61 -1.04 14.01
C ARG A 146 -4.52 -1.79 12.68
N GLU A 147 -5.27 -2.88 12.58
CA GLU A 147 -5.17 -3.87 11.51
C GLU A 147 -6.33 -3.76 10.49
N ASN A 148 -7.49 -3.25 10.94
CA ASN A 148 -8.70 -3.07 10.12
C ASN A 148 -8.83 -1.61 9.63
N GLY A 149 -7.85 -1.11 8.89
CA GLY A 149 -7.96 0.15 8.15
C GLY A 149 -8.89 -0.03 6.93
N PRO A 150 -9.68 0.98 6.52
CA PRO A 150 -10.58 0.86 5.37
C PRO A 150 -9.80 1.04 4.06
N SER A 151 -8.92 0.09 3.71
CA SER A 151 -8.18 0.06 2.45
C SER A 151 -7.87 -1.39 2.07
N ASP A 152 -7.29 -1.64 0.89
CA ASP A 152 -7.22 -2.96 0.25
C ASP A 152 -6.41 -4.04 0.99
N HIS A 153 -5.64 -3.67 2.02
CA HIS A 153 -5.00 -4.64 2.92
C HIS A 153 -6.01 -5.39 3.81
N ALA A 154 -7.16 -4.78 4.13
CA ALA A 154 -8.07 -5.33 5.12
C ALA A 154 -8.66 -6.71 4.74
N PRO A 155 -9.12 -6.96 3.51
CA PRO A 155 -9.61 -8.29 3.12
C PRO A 155 -8.56 -9.40 3.26
N PHE A 156 -7.28 -9.07 3.05
CA PHE A 156 -6.18 -10.03 3.24
C PHE A 156 -5.95 -10.32 4.73
N TYR A 157 -5.96 -9.28 5.56
CA TYR A 157 -5.87 -9.44 7.01
C TYR A 157 -7.04 -10.25 7.58
N GLU A 158 -8.27 -9.99 7.13
CA GLU A 158 -9.46 -10.76 7.49
C GLU A 158 -9.35 -12.24 7.07
N ALA A 159 -8.62 -12.54 6.00
CA ALA A 159 -8.28 -13.90 5.58
C ALA A 159 -7.09 -14.53 6.34
N GLY A 160 -6.56 -13.84 7.35
CA GLY A 160 -5.46 -14.33 8.21
C GLY A 160 -4.06 -14.10 7.65
N ILE A 161 -3.91 -13.27 6.62
CA ILE A 161 -2.62 -12.94 6.02
C ILE A 161 -2.09 -11.66 6.68
N PRO A 162 -0.83 -11.64 7.18
CA PRO A 162 -0.24 -10.41 7.70
C PRO A 162 -0.23 -9.30 6.66
N ALA A 163 -0.62 -8.09 7.05
CA ALA A 163 -0.74 -6.98 6.12
C ALA A 163 -0.34 -5.65 6.78
N LEU A 164 0.37 -4.82 6.01
CA LEU A 164 0.76 -3.47 6.39
C LEU A 164 0.16 -2.47 5.42
N HIS A 165 -0.23 -1.32 5.95
CA HIS A 165 -0.82 -0.21 5.19
C HIS A 165 0.03 1.05 5.35
N PHE A 166 0.55 1.55 4.23
CA PHE A 166 1.40 2.71 4.14
C PHE A 166 0.60 3.88 3.58
N TRP A 167 0.48 4.96 4.36
CA TRP A 167 -0.25 6.17 3.96
C TRP A 167 0.20 7.39 4.75
N THR A 168 -0.01 8.59 4.20
CA THR A 168 0.41 9.85 4.87
C THR A 168 -0.72 10.54 5.65
N GLY A 169 -1.94 10.02 5.57
CA GLY A 169 -3.09 10.58 6.26
C GLY A 169 -4.02 11.39 5.35
N LYS A 170 -5.13 11.87 5.90
CA LYS A 170 -6.08 12.71 5.16
C LYS A 170 -5.61 14.15 5.15
N HIS A 171 -5.86 14.84 4.04
CA HIS A 171 -5.64 16.27 3.85
C HIS A 171 -6.92 16.95 3.34
N ASP A 172 -6.88 18.27 3.17
CA ASP A 172 -8.07 19.06 2.82
C ASP A 172 -8.64 18.74 1.43
N ASP A 173 -7.82 18.21 0.52
CA ASP A 173 -8.25 17.85 -0.84
C ASP A 173 -8.75 16.40 -0.98
N TYR A 174 -8.61 15.57 0.06
CA TYR A 174 -9.02 14.16 0.02
C TYR A 174 -10.50 14.00 -0.37
N HIS A 175 -10.78 13.12 -1.34
CA HIS A 175 -12.09 12.90 -1.94
C HIS A 175 -12.73 14.17 -2.53
N LYS A 176 -11.93 15.06 -3.13
CA LYS A 176 -12.41 16.27 -3.82
C LYS A 176 -11.79 16.40 -5.22
N PRO A 177 -12.40 17.21 -6.11
CA PRO A 177 -11.82 17.52 -7.42
C PRO A 177 -10.42 18.14 -7.35
N SER A 178 -10.09 18.80 -6.23
CA SER A 178 -8.80 19.48 -6.03
C SER A 178 -7.66 18.55 -5.62
N ASP A 179 -7.89 17.23 -5.51
CA ASP A 179 -6.81 16.25 -5.37
C ASP A 179 -6.09 16.04 -6.70
N ASP A 180 -5.23 17.01 -7.01
CA ASP A 180 -4.56 17.18 -8.31
C ASP A 180 -3.04 17.11 -8.20
N ALA A 181 -2.39 16.80 -9.32
CA ALA A 181 -0.96 16.50 -9.38
C ALA A 181 -0.07 17.66 -8.88
N GLU A 182 -0.51 18.90 -9.03
CA GLU A 182 0.20 20.10 -8.56
C GLU A 182 0.29 20.19 -7.03
N LYS A 183 -0.52 19.41 -6.31
CA LYS A 183 -0.50 19.33 -4.83
C LYS A 183 0.49 18.31 -4.30
N LEU A 184 1.02 17.43 -5.16
CA LEU A 184 1.94 16.39 -4.75
C LEU A 184 3.31 17.00 -4.42
N THR A 185 3.91 16.56 -3.30
CA THR A 185 5.22 17.03 -2.83
C THR A 185 6.33 16.07 -3.23
N LEU A 186 6.29 15.64 -4.51
CA LEU A 186 7.04 14.52 -5.10
C LEU A 186 8.55 14.49 -4.82
N GLU A 187 9.22 15.64 -4.65
CA GLU A 187 10.66 15.68 -4.36
C GLU A 187 11.05 15.02 -3.02
N GLN A 188 10.12 14.91 -2.06
CA GLN A 188 10.35 14.23 -0.78
C GLN A 188 10.04 12.71 -0.86
N ASN A 189 9.19 12.28 -1.80
CA ASN A 189 8.63 10.93 -1.83
C ASN A 189 9.52 9.87 -2.51
N LEU A 190 10.48 10.28 -3.36
CA LEU A 190 11.46 9.34 -3.93
C LEU A 190 12.38 8.72 -2.86
N LYS A 191 12.58 9.40 -1.73
CA LYS A 191 13.28 8.83 -0.58
C LYS A 191 12.40 7.86 0.21
N SER A 192 11.07 8.00 0.16
CA SER A 192 10.12 7.09 0.80
C SER A 192 10.17 5.69 0.21
N PHE A 193 10.41 5.57 -1.09
CA PHE A 193 10.54 4.25 -1.74
C PHE A 193 11.83 3.50 -1.37
N HIS A 194 12.84 4.18 -0.81
CA HIS A 194 13.99 3.47 -0.22
C HIS A 194 13.60 2.69 1.05
N LEU A 195 12.52 3.08 1.75
CA LEU A 195 12.00 2.38 2.93
C LEU A 195 11.50 0.96 2.61
N LEU A 196 11.18 0.69 1.34
CA LEU A 196 10.55 -0.55 0.88
C LEU A 196 11.55 -1.55 0.30
N ARG A 197 12.86 -1.36 0.55
CA ARG A 197 13.91 -2.36 0.31
C ARG A 197 13.96 -3.41 1.44
N ILE A 198 12.80 -3.96 1.78
CA ILE A 198 12.63 -5.00 2.82
C ILE A 198 12.82 -6.40 2.23
#